data_AF-A0A812YWC9-F1
#
_entry.id   AF-A0A812YWC9-F1
#
_cell.length_a   1.000
_cell.length_b   1.000
_cell.length_c   1.000
_cell.angle_alpha   90.00
_cell.angle_beta   90.00
_cell.angle_gamma   90.00
#
_symmetry.space_group_name_H-M   'P 1'
#
loop_
_entity.id
_entity.type
_entity.pdbx_description
1 polymer ?
#
loop_
_entity_poly.entity_id
_entity_poly.type
_entity_poly.pdbx_seq_one_letter_code
_entity_poly.pdbx_strand_id
1 'polypeptide(L)'
;MSQVHRLRLRMEELEASITEQQDRCMLLARELQIKSERVEVLENEIHSLKTLRCQDGSAFHRGPSDEGKGQRQFGPPVQVPDLGKGALSLEQLQTELKMAYERIRRQETELEALRGAYEQGRELNAYLMAELQRTKQLWLQQQQASEVPQQPTGAMGVVQVPLPTYTQAYNQPYLPVMARSVPSSYPELPIAAAPSSFPPSPRLLPTPKCSGAGQSPCMSSTWRDPSEQDLPDLPEDIPTVGSLWHAEGTCRPCFYVFSKSGCHFGRSCKYCHMDHAKRKKERPPKMVREECKQIAQEVFRNESAQAAASEDVEDLRHRTQLSSSSRMSKKYTDAVLRAMNRQSQVGDASSSSRLHL
;
A
#
# COMPACT_ATOMS: atom_id res chain seq x y z
N MET A 1 -4.93 41.64 -22.69
CA MET A 1 -4.53 40.96 -21.43
C MET A 1 -3.06 41.23 -21.17
N SER A 2 -2.67 41.57 -19.93
CA SER A 2 -1.26 41.78 -19.59
C SER A 2 -0.48 40.46 -19.64
N GLN A 3 0.83 40.53 -19.91
CA GLN A 3 1.71 39.35 -19.93
C GLN A 3 1.70 38.60 -18.58
N VAL A 4 1.64 39.35 -17.47
CA VAL A 4 1.52 38.82 -16.10
C VAL A 4 0.26 37.97 -15.94
N HIS A 5 -0.88 38.43 -16.46
CA HIS A 5 -2.14 37.69 -16.38
C HIS A 5 -2.10 36.39 -17.20
N ARG A 6 -1.51 36.41 -18.40
CA ARG A 6 -1.32 35.18 -19.20
C ARG A 6 -0.45 34.15 -18.49
N LEU A 7 0.65 34.58 -17.89
CA LEU A 7 1.54 33.69 -17.14
C LEU A 7 0.84 33.08 -15.91
N ARG A 8 0.01 33.86 -15.21
CA ARG A 8 -0.80 33.37 -14.09
C ARG A 8 -1.77 32.27 -14.53
N LEU A 9 -2.54 32.49 -15.60
CA LEU A 9 -3.46 31.46 -16.14
C LEU A 9 -2.69 30.20 -16.53
N ARG A 10 -1.52 30.35 -17.17
CA ARG A 10 -0.67 29.21 -17.53
C ARG A 10 -0.17 28.43 -16.31
N MET A 11 0.15 29.10 -15.21
CA MET A 11 0.52 28.43 -13.96
C MET A 11 -0.65 27.64 -13.38
N GLU A 12 -1.85 28.22 -13.34
CA GLU A 12 -3.08 27.55 -12.87
C GLU A 12 -3.40 26.30 -13.74
N GLU A 13 -3.24 26.39 -15.06
CA GLU A 13 -3.38 25.25 -15.98
C GLU A 13 -2.35 24.13 -15.72
N LEU A 14 -1.09 24.51 -15.48
CA LEU A 14 -0.01 23.55 -15.19
C LEU A 14 -0.23 22.87 -13.85
N GLU A 15 -0.62 23.62 -12.82
CA GLU A 15 -0.95 23.09 -11.50
C GLU A 15 -2.12 22.09 -11.58
N ALA A 16 -3.18 22.40 -12.32
CA ALA A 16 -4.27 21.46 -12.58
C ALA A 16 -3.77 20.19 -13.31
N SER A 17 -2.97 20.35 -14.36
CA SER A 17 -2.40 19.22 -15.12
C SER A 17 -1.49 18.34 -14.26
N ILE A 18 -0.72 18.93 -13.35
CA ILE A 18 0.13 18.21 -12.40
C ILE A 18 -0.73 17.37 -11.46
N THR A 19 -1.79 17.95 -10.88
CA THR A 19 -2.68 17.20 -9.97
C THR A 19 -3.35 16.02 -10.66
N GLU A 20 -3.88 16.23 -11.87
CA GLU A 20 -4.48 15.15 -12.66
C GLU A 20 -3.46 14.04 -12.96
N GLN A 21 -2.22 14.42 -13.31
CA GLN A 21 -1.16 13.46 -13.58
C GLN A 21 -0.71 12.71 -12.32
N GLN A 22 -0.68 13.37 -11.15
CA GLN A 22 -0.41 12.73 -9.86
C GLN A 22 -1.48 11.69 -9.52
N ASP A 23 -2.76 12.02 -9.72
CA ASP A 23 -3.86 11.09 -9.50
C ASP A 23 -3.78 9.86 -10.42
N ARG A 24 -3.47 10.06 -11.71
CA ARG A 24 -3.23 8.96 -12.65
C ARG A 24 -2.07 8.07 -12.21
N CYS A 25 -0.95 8.65 -11.78
CA CYS A 25 0.19 7.89 -11.27
C CYS A 25 -0.17 7.10 -10.00
N MET A 26 -0.97 7.67 -9.08
CA MET A 26 -1.43 6.95 -7.89
C MET A 26 -2.31 5.74 -8.23
N LEU A 27 -3.20 5.88 -9.22
CA LEU A 27 -4.04 4.77 -9.69
C LEU A 27 -3.20 3.64 -10.31
N LEU A 28 -2.23 3.99 -11.17
CA LEU A 28 -1.30 3.03 -11.75
C LEU A 28 -0.45 2.33 -10.69
N ALA A 29 0.04 3.06 -9.68
CA ALA A 29 0.78 2.48 -8.57
C ALA A 29 -0.05 1.47 -7.78
N ARG A 30 -1.32 1.77 -7.53
CA ARG A 30 -2.25 0.85 -6.85
C ARG A 30 -2.51 -0.40 -7.69
N GLU A 31 -2.70 -0.24 -8.99
CA GLU A 31 -2.92 -1.38 -9.90
C GLU A 31 -1.69 -2.29 -9.99
N LEU A 32 -0.49 -1.68 -10.09
CA LEU A 32 0.79 -2.38 -10.01
C LEU A 32 0.90 -3.20 -8.73
N GLN A 33 0.53 -2.62 -7.57
CA GLN A 33 0.56 -3.35 -6.30
C GLN A 33 -0.37 -4.56 -6.33
N ILE A 34 -1.64 -4.38 -6.71
CA ILE A 34 -2.63 -5.45 -6.77
C ILE A 34 -2.17 -6.59 -7.69
N LYS A 35 -1.67 -6.27 -8.89
CA LYS A 35 -1.21 -7.29 -9.83
C LYS A 35 0.08 -7.97 -9.36
N SER A 36 0.98 -7.27 -8.69
CA SER A 36 2.19 -7.88 -8.11
C SER A 36 1.83 -8.89 -7.02
N GLU A 37 0.88 -8.57 -6.15
CA GLU A 37 0.32 -9.50 -5.16
C GLU A 37 -0.37 -10.70 -5.84
N ARG A 38 -1.02 -10.49 -6.99
CA ARG A 38 -1.64 -11.58 -7.76
C ARG A 38 -0.60 -12.54 -8.33
N VAL A 39 0.54 -12.05 -8.80
CA VAL A 39 1.66 -12.90 -9.23
C VAL A 39 2.21 -13.69 -8.06
N GLU A 40 2.44 -13.08 -6.88
CA GLU A 40 2.87 -13.80 -5.67
C GLU A 40 1.91 -14.95 -5.33
N VAL A 41 0.59 -14.76 -5.47
CA VAL A 41 -0.41 -15.82 -5.23
C VAL A 41 -0.28 -16.97 -6.23
N LEU A 42 -0.10 -16.66 -7.53
CA LEU A 42 0.06 -17.68 -8.56
C LEU A 42 1.39 -18.45 -8.40
N GLU A 43 2.46 -17.79 -7.98
CA GLU A 43 3.75 -18.44 -7.66
C GLU A 43 3.59 -19.44 -6.51
N ASN A 44 2.83 -19.07 -5.48
CA ASN A 44 2.49 -19.97 -4.37
C ASN A 44 1.61 -21.15 -4.81
N GLU A 45 0.69 -20.94 -5.75
CA GLU A 45 -0.11 -22.00 -6.38
C GLU A 45 0.80 -23.00 -7.12
N ILE A 46 1.74 -22.51 -7.94
CA ILE A 46 2.75 -23.35 -8.61
C ILE A 46 3.60 -24.10 -7.59
N HIS A 47 4.06 -23.44 -6.53
CA HIS A 47 4.82 -24.09 -5.47
C HIS A 47 4.01 -25.23 -4.82
N SER A 48 2.72 -24.97 -4.54
CA SER A 48 1.80 -25.98 -4.01
C SER A 48 1.65 -27.16 -4.96
N LEU A 49 1.39 -26.92 -6.25
CA LEU A 49 1.30 -27.96 -7.28
C LEU A 49 2.59 -28.78 -7.41
N LYS A 50 3.76 -28.16 -7.26
CA LYS A 50 5.06 -28.87 -7.25
C LYS A 50 5.26 -29.74 -6.00
N THR A 51 4.70 -29.33 -4.86
CA THR A 51 4.79 -30.07 -3.59
C THR A 51 3.76 -31.19 -3.47
N LEU A 52 2.72 -31.19 -4.30
CA LEU A 52 1.80 -32.33 -4.48
C LEU A 52 2.56 -33.49 -5.15
N ARG A 53 3.45 -34.13 -4.40
CA ARG A 53 4.10 -35.38 -4.80
C ARG A 53 3.12 -36.51 -4.53
N CYS A 54 2.93 -37.35 -5.56
CA CYS A 54 2.10 -38.56 -5.61
C CYS A 54 1.90 -39.23 -4.24
N GLN A 55 0.64 -39.32 -3.82
CA GLN A 55 0.20 -40.26 -2.78
C GLN A 55 0.14 -41.71 -3.30
N ASP A 56 0.60 -41.96 -4.53
CA ASP A 56 0.89 -43.32 -4.98
C ASP A 56 2.24 -43.71 -4.41
N GLY A 57 2.23 -44.53 -3.36
CA GLY A 57 3.36 -45.03 -2.58
C GLY A 57 4.42 -45.83 -3.35
N SER A 58 4.86 -45.36 -4.51
CA SER A 58 6.11 -45.79 -5.14
C SER A 58 7.24 -44.95 -4.56
N ALA A 59 7.73 -45.39 -3.40
CA ALA A 59 9.07 -45.03 -2.96
C ALA A 59 10.04 -45.37 -4.09
N PHE A 60 10.53 -44.34 -4.77
CA PHE A 60 11.58 -44.45 -5.77
C PHE A 60 12.77 -45.13 -5.08
N HIS A 61 13.06 -46.37 -5.47
CA HIS A 61 14.28 -47.07 -5.07
C HIS A 61 15.45 -46.11 -5.27
N ARG A 62 16.04 -45.67 -4.15
CA ARG A 62 17.39 -45.15 -4.17
C ARG A 62 18.24 -46.30 -4.68
N GLY A 63 19.00 -46.06 -5.75
CA GLY A 63 19.92 -47.04 -6.34
C GLY A 63 20.87 -47.64 -5.31
N PRO A 64 21.52 -48.76 -5.65
CA PRO A 64 22.30 -49.54 -4.71
C PRO A 64 23.47 -48.71 -4.21
N SER A 65 23.53 -48.47 -2.92
CA SER A 65 24.72 -47.94 -2.27
C SER A 65 24.94 -48.72 -1.00
N ASP A 66 26.00 -49.53 -1.06
CA ASP A 66 26.83 -50.05 0.01
C ASP A 66 26.16 -50.61 1.27
N GLU A 67 26.36 -51.92 1.41
CA GLU A 67 26.26 -52.63 2.68
C GLU A 67 27.10 -51.95 3.76
N GLY A 68 26.46 -51.44 4.81
CA GLY A 68 27.19 -50.72 5.85
C GLY A 68 26.38 -50.40 7.10
N LYS A 69 25.94 -51.44 7.82
CA LYS A 69 25.65 -51.52 9.27
C LYS A 69 25.03 -50.27 9.95
N GLY A 70 23.76 -50.38 10.30
CA GLY A 70 23.14 -49.55 11.34
C GLY A 70 21.65 -49.80 11.51
N GLN A 71 21.28 -50.71 12.41
CA GLN A 71 19.89 -50.92 12.83
C GLN A 71 19.32 -49.62 13.42
N ARG A 72 18.46 -48.94 12.68
CA ARG A 72 17.52 -47.95 13.24
C ARG A 72 16.15 -48.59 13.30
N GLN A 73 15.60 -48.65 14.51
CA GLN A 73 14.27 -49.16 14.79
C GLN A 73 13.24 -48.31 14.05
N PHE A 74 12.39 -48.96 13.24
CA PHE A 74 11.25 -48.32 12.60
C PHE A 74 10.17 -48.06 13.65
N GLY A 75 9.80 -46.79 13.84
CA GLY A 75 8.62 -46.42 14.63
C GLY A 75 7.33 -46.92 13.96
N PRO A 76 6.21 -46.99 14.70
CA PRO A 76 4.95 -47.51 14.18
C PRO A 76 4.44 -46.67 12.99
N PRO A 77 3.72 -47.28 12.03
CA PRO A 77 3.24 -46.59 10.85
C PRO A 77 2.30 -45.46 11.27
N VAL A 78 2.69 -44.23 10.95
CA VAL A 78 1.84 -43.05 11.10
C VAL A 78 0.69 -43.22 10.11
N GLN A 79 -0.53 -43.38 10.62
CA GLN A 79 -1.73 -43.39 9.81
C GLN A 79 -1.87 -42.03 9.12
N VAL A 80 -1.75 -42.03 7.80
CA VAL A 80 -2.04 -40.86 6.97
C VAL A 80 -3.56 -40.63 6.97
N PRO A 81 -4.05 -39.40 7.20
CA PRO A 81 -5.47 -39.11 7.11
C PRO A 81 -5.97 -39.35 5.69
N ASP A 82 -7.06 -40.10 5.59
CA ASP A 82 -7.83 -40.32 4.37
C ASP A 82 -8.43 -38.99 3.90
N LEU A 83 -7.77 -38.34 2.94
CA LEU A 83 -8.25 -37.10 2.32
C LEU A 83 -9.00 -37.45 1.05
N GLY A 84 -10.32 -37.29 1.14
CA GLY A 84 -11.26 -37.65 0.10
C GLY A 84 -10.98 -37.03 -1.27
N LYS A 85 -11.27 -37.85 -2.30
CA LYS A 85 -11.74 -37.48 -3.65
C LYS A 85 -10.98 -36.33 -4.32
N GLY A 86 -9.86 -36.65 -4.96
CA GLY A 86 -9.28 -35.79 -6.01
C GLY A 86 -7.79 -35.99 -6.26
N ALA A 87 -7.27 -37.22 -6.27
CA ALA A 87 -5.93 -37.45 -6.79
C ALA A 87 -5.93 -37.17 -8.30
N LEU A 88 -5.42 -36.00 -8.71
CA LEU A 88 -5.19 -35.68 -10.11
C LEU A 88 -4.21 -36.70 -10.69
N SER A 89 -4.48 -37.21 -11.89
CA SER A 89 -3.50 -38.01 -12.62
C SER A 89 -2.24 -37.20 -12.88
N LEU A 90 -1.11 -37.87 -13.09
CA LEU A 90 0.16 -37.20 -13.43
C LEU A 90 0.00 -36.26 -14.64
N GLU A 91 -0.76 -36.67 -15.65
CA GLU A 91 -1.04 -35.87 -16.85
C GLU A 91 -1.89 -34.63 -16.54
N GLN A 92 -2.88 -34.76 -15.64
CA GLN A 92 -3.68 -33.64 -15.17
C GLN A 92 -2.83 -32.64 -14.38
N LEU A 93 -1.97 -33.11 -13.48
CA LEU A 93 -1.06 -32.26 -12.71
C LEU A 93 -0.05 -31.53 -13.63
N GLN A 94 0.48 -32.20 -14.64
CA GLN A 94 1.34 -31.59 -15.65
C GLN A 94 0.60 -30.52 -16.47
N THR A 95 -0.67 -30.75 -16.81
CA THR A 95 -1.50 -29.79 -17.54
C THR A 95 -1.80 -28.56 -16.69
N GLU A 96 -2.21 -28.76 -15.43
CA GLU A 96 -2.44 -27.66 -14.48
C GLU A 96 -1.19 -26.82 -14.25
N LEU A 97 -0.01 -27.47 -14.11
CA LEU A 97 1.25 -26.77 -13.96
C LEU A 97 1.58 -25.91 -15.19
N LYS A 98 1.38 -26.43 -16.41
CA LYS A 98 1.57 -25.66 -17.65
C LYS A 98 0.62 -24.44 -17.71
N MET A 99 -0.66 -24.66 -17.43
CA MET A 99 -1.66 -23.59 -17.41
C MET A 99 -1.35 -22.54 -16.33
N ALA A 100 -0.82 -22.94 -15.16
CA ALA A 100 -0.40 -22.02 -14.11
C ALA A 100 0.80 -21.15 -14.54
N TYR A 101 1.80 -21.71 -15.21
CA TYR A 101 2.91 -20.92 -15.76
C TYR A 101 2.44 -19.93 -16.84
N GLU A 102 1.51 -20.35 -17.71
CA GLU A 102 0.93 -19.44 -18.70
C GLU A 102 0.15 -18.28 -18.05
N ARG A 103 -0.58 -18.56 -16.96
CA ARG A 103 -1.27 -17.52 -16.16
C ARG A 103 -0.27 -16.50 -15.61
N ILE A 104 0.85 -16.97 -15.03
CA ILE A 104 1.91 -16.07 -14.52
C ILE A 104 2.50 -15.24 -15.66
N ARG A 105 2.88 -15.87 -16.77
CA ARG A 105 3.50 -15.17 -17.90
C ARG A 105 2.62 -14.03 -18.43
N ARG A 106 1.31 -14.24 -18.53
CA ARG A 106 0.36 -13.18 -18.93
C ARG A 106 0.35 -12.04 -17.91
N GLN A 107 0.31 -12.36 -16.61
CA GLN A 107 0.35 -11.33 -15.56
C GLN A 107 1.68 -10.56 -15.53
N GLU A 108 2.81 -11.22 -15.77
CA GLU A 108 4.12 -10.56 -15.87
C GLU A 108 4.17 -9.56 -17.03
N THR A 109 3.64 -9.92 -18.20
CA THR A 109 3.56 -8.99 -19.34
C THR A 109 2.66 -7.78 -19.06
N GLU A 110 1.53 -7.98 -18.37
CA GLU A 110 0.66 -6.88 -17.94
C GLU A 110 1.35 -5.98 -16.91
N LEU A 111 2.10 -6.57 -15.96
CA LEU A 111 2.87 -5.83 -14.96
C LEU A 111 3.98 -4.99 -15.59
N GLU A 112 4.68 -5.54 -16.58
CA GLU A 112 5.72 -4.80 -17.31
C GLU A 112 5.14 -3.62 -18.08
N ALA A 113 4.00 -3.81 -18.77
CA ALA A 113 3.28 -2.74 -19.44
C ALA A 113 2.84 -1.63 -18.46
N LEU A 114 2.28 -2.00 -17.30
CA LEU A 114 1.89 -1.05 -16.27
C LEU A 114 3.08 -0.31 -15.66
N ARG A 115 4.22 -0.99 -15.47
CA ARG A 115 5.45 -0.37 -14.96
C ARG A 115 5.96 0.66 -15.95
N GLY A 116 5.92 0.35 -17.25
CA GLY A 116 6.24 1.30 -18.31
C GLY A 116 5.31 2.52 -18.29
N ALA A 117 3.99 2.32 -18.20
CA ALA A 117 3.02 3.41 -18.12
C ALA A 117 3.21 4.29 -16.87
N TYR A 118 3.52 3.69 -15.72
CA TYR A 118 3.81 4.42 -14.50
C TYR A 118 5.08 5.27 -14.61
N GLU A 119 6.16 4.72 -15.18
CA GLU A 119 7.41 5.47 -15.34
C GLU A 119 7.26 6.63 -16.34
N GLN A 120 6.59 6.39 -17.47
CA GLN A 120 6.20 7.47 -18.40
C GLN A 120 5.37 8.54 -17.71
N GLY A 121 4.46 8.13 -16.82
CA GLY A 121 3.64 9.05 -16.05
C GLY A 121 4.45 9.92 -15.09
N ARG A 122 5.50 9.35 -14.46
CA ARG A 122 6.44 10.07 -13.59
C ARG A 122 7.31 11.05 -14.38
N GLU A 123 7.82 10.65 -15.53
CA GLU A 123 8.59 11.53 -16.41
C GLU A 123 7.77 12.73 -16.88
N LEU A 124 6.51 12.50 -17.28
CA LEU A 124 5.59 13.57 -17.65
C LEU A 124 5.33 14.51 -16.47
N ASN A 125 5.15 13.99 -15.26
CA ASN A 125 4.98 14.80 -14.06
C ASN A 125 6.20 15.69 -13.80
N ALA A 126 7.42 15.13 -13.89
CA ALA A 126 8.66 15.87 -13.73
C ALA A 126 8.80 16.99 -14.78
N TYR A 127 8.42 16.72 -16.03
CA TYR A 127 8.38 17.73 -17.09
C TYR A 127 7.40 18.87 -16.77
N LEU A 128 6.17 18.55 -16.35
CA LEU A 128 5.16 19.55 -15.99
C LEU A 128 5.61 20.41 -14.81
N MET A 129 6.23 19.81 -13.79
CA MET A 129 6.81 20.53 -12.66
C MET A 129 7.93 21.49 -13.09
N ALA A 130 8.81 21.04 -14.01
CA ALA A 130 9.86 21.89 -14.55
C ALA A 130 9.29 23.07 -15.39
N GLU A 131 8.21 22.84 -16.14
CA GLU A 131 7.51 23.90 -16.89
C GLU A 131 6.81 24.90 -15.94
N LEU A 132 6.22 24.41 -14.85
CA LEU A 132 5.65 25.26 -13.81
C LEU A 132 6.73 26.15 -13.15
N GLN A 133 7.91 25.60 -12.89
CA GLN A 133 9.03 26.38 -12.37
C GLN A 133 9.51 27.45 -13.35
N ARG A 134 9.66 27.12 -14.65
CA ARG A 134 10.02 28.09 -15.69
C ARG A 134 9.00 29.22 -15.79
N THR A 135 7.71 28.90 -15.80
CA THR A 135 6.64 29.90 -15.89
C THR A 135 6.60 30.79 -14.65
N LYS A 136 6.80 30.24 -13.44
CA LYS A 136 6.97 31.01 -12.20
C LYS A 136 8.15 31.98 -12.28
N GLN A 137 9.29 31.57 -12.81
CA GLN A 137 10.46 32.45 -12.99
C GLN A 137 10.18 33.62 -13.95
N LEU A 138 9.55 33.34 -15.10
CA LEU A 138 9.15 34.37 -16.06
C LEU A 138 8.15 35.36 -15.46
N TRP A 139 7.24 34.87 -14.63
CA TRP A 139 6.26 35.71 -13.95
C TRP A 139 6.93 36.69 -12.97
N LEU A 140 7.90 36.20 -12.17
CA LEU A 140 8.69 37.04 -11.26
C LEU A 140 9.51 38.10 -12.01
N GLN A 141 10.17 37.71 -13.10
CA GLN A 141 10.94 38.63 -13.94
C GLN A 141 10.05 39.75 -14.51
N GLN A 142 8.83 39.41 -14.93
CA GLN A 142 7.88 40.39 -15.46
C GLN A 142 7.37 41.36 -14.39
N GLN A 143 7.20 40.91 -13.14
CA GLN A 143 6.84 41.79 -12.03
C GLN A 143 7.96 42.78 -11.71
N GLN A 144 9.20 42.31 -11.63
CA GLN A 144 10.36 43.18 -11.38
C GLN A 144 10.55 44.22 -12.50
N ALA A 145 10.30 43.84 -13.76
CA ALA A 145 10.36 44.77 -14.89
C ALA A 145 9.29 45.88 -14.83
N SER A 146 8.13 45.63 -14.20
CA SER A 146 7.10 46.65 -13.99
C SER A 146 7.37 47.59 -12.81
N GLU A 147 8.30 47.25 -11.91
CA GLU A 147 8.65 48.04 -10.72
C GLU A 147 9.85 48.96 -10.93
N VAL A 148 10.53 48.90 -12.10
CA VAL A 148 11.65 49.80 -12.41
C VAL A 148 11.15 51.26 -12.48
N PRO A 149 11.61 52.17 -11.60
CA PRO A 149 11.20 53.56 -11.62
C PRO A 149 11.61 54.18 -12.96
N GLN A 150 10.66 54.78 -13.68
CA GLN A 150 10.99 55.66 -14.79
C GLN A 150 11.87 56.79 -14.25
N GLN A 151 13.16 56.77 -14.56
CA GLN A 151 14.00 57.93 -14.27
C GLN A 151 13.41 59.14 -15.00
N PRO A 152 13.31 60.31 -14.35
CA PRO A 152 12.82 61.50 -15.02
C PRO A 152 13.74 61.81 -16.19
N THR A 153 13.17 61.83 -17.39
CA THR A 153 13.82 62.30 -18.61
C THR A 153 14.16 63.79 -18.42
N GLY A 154 15.34 64.08 -17.91
CA GLY A 154 15.82 65.43 -17.66
C GLY A 154 17.30 65.55 -18.00
N ALA A 155 17.58 66.47 -18.92
CA ALA A 155 18.88 66.98 -19.36
C ALA A 155 19.65 66.16 -20.41
N MET A 156 19.58 66.67 -21.64
CA MET A 156 20.54 66.42 -22.70
C MET A 156 21.94 66.85 -22.25
N GLY A 157 22.81 65.88 -21.99
CA GLY A 157 24.25 66.07 -21.86
C GLY A 157 24.95 65.25 -22.95
N VAL A 158 25.50 65.92 -23.95
CA VAL A 158 26.35 65.29 -24.97
C VAL A 158 27.64 64.86 -24.28
N VAL A 159 27.73 63.59 -23.90
CA VAL A 159 28.99 62.99 -23.44
C VAL A 159 29.57 62.22 -24.61
N GLN A 160 30.56 62.84 -25.24
CA GLN A 160 31.41 62.22 -26.24
C GLN A 160 32.40 61.30 -25.51
N VAL A 161 32.30 59.99 -25.73
CA VAL A 161 33.27 59.01 -25.23
C VAL A 161 33.90 58.28 -26.43
N PRO A 162 35.23 58.09 -26.47
CA PRO A 162 35.95 57.74 -27.70
C PRO A 162 35.83 56.25 -28.06
N LEU A 163 35.95 55.96 -29.36
CA LEU A 163 36.08 54.60 -29.89
C LEU A 163 37.27 53.86 -29.27
N PRO A 164 37.11 52.59 -28.85
CA PRO A 164 38.25 51.71 -28.65
C PRO A 164 38.72 51.18 -30.01
N THR A 165 39.97 51.48 -30.34
CA THR A 165 40.69 50.92 -31.48
C THR A 165 40.88 49.41 -31.33
N TYR A 166 40.49 48.73 -32.39
CA TYR A 166 40.87 47.40 -32.82
C TYR A 166 42.34 47.03 -32.54
N THR A 167 42.58 45.96 -31.80
CA THR A 167 43.59 44.94 -32.12
C THR A 167 43.07 43.55 -31.74
N GLN A 168 43.66 42.56 -32.41
CA GLN A 168 43.06 41.34 -32.93
C GLN A 168 43.74 40.10 -32.32
N ALA A 169 43.08 38.95 -32.47
CA ALA A 169 43.51 37.56 -32.24
C ALA A 169 43.37 37.08 -30.77
N TYR A 170 42.70 35.97 -30.47
CA TYR A 170 42.77 34.62 -31.08
C TYR A 170 41.36 34.00 -31.25
N ASN A 171 40.98 33.51 -32.45
CA ASN A 171 40.97 32.09 -32.85
C ASN A 171 40.43 31.15 -31.74
N GLN A 172 39.26 30.49 -31.84
CA GLN A 172 38.86 29.45 -32.82
C GLN A 172 37.45 28.88 -32.43
N PRO A 173 36.79 27.98 -33.21
CA PRO A 173 35.72 28.29 -34.13
C PRO A 173 34.31 27.78 -33.73
N TYR A 174 33.32 28.37 -34.41
CA TYR A 174 31.91 27.97 -34.46
C TYR A 174 31.70 26.51 -34.87
N LEU A 175 30.68 25.86 -34.26
CA LEU A 175 29.89 24.82 -34.92
C LEU A 175 28.42 25.28 -35.03
N PRO A 176 27.69 24.88 -36.09
CA PRO A 176 26.45 25.53 -36.50
C PRO A 176 25.24 24.96 -35.76
N VAL A 177 24.31 25.84 -35.40
CA VAL A 177 22.95 25.50 -34.98
C VAL A 177 22.23 24.87 -36.16
N MET A 178 22.04 23.54 -36.11
CA MET A 178 21.19 22.85 -37.05
C MET A 178 19.73 23.06 -36.64
N ALA A 179 19.06 23.98 -37.35
CA ALA A 179 17.62 24.05 -37.40
C ALA A 179 17.08 22.72 -37.94
N ARG A 180 16.35 21.98 -37.10
CA ARG A 180 15.50 20.88 -37.57
C ARG A 180 14.07 21.34 -37.60
N SER A 181 13.59 21.47 -38.83
CA SER A 181 12.20 21.55 -39.25
C SER A 181 11.34 20.51 -38.55
N VAL A 182 10.30 20.97 -37.86
CA VAL A 182 9.21 20.14 -37.35
C VAL A 182 8.25 19.86 -38.51
N PRO A 183 7.98 18.60 -38.88
CA PRO A 183 6.91 18.30 -39.82
C PRO A 183 5.56 18.59 -39.17
N SER A 184 4.84 19.52 -39.77
CA SER A 184 3.41 19.75 -39.60
C SER A 184 2.63 18.63 -40.29
N SER A 185 2.19 17.62 -39.54
CA SER A 185 1.08 16.75 -39.95
C SER A 185 0.68 15.76 -38.85
N TYR A 186 -0.32 16.12 -38.04
CA TYR A 186 -1.21 15.13 -37.44
C TYR A 186 -2.67 15.51 -37.76
N PRO A 187 -3.48 14.53 -38.18
CA PRO A 187 -4.85 14.75 -38.63
C PRO A 187 -5.79 15.05 -37.46
N GLU A 188 -6.70 16.00 -37.67
CA GLU A 188 -7.85 16.24 -36.81
C GLU A 188 -8.71 14.97 -36.73
N LEU A 189 -9.03 14.53 -35.51
CA LEU A 189 -10.10 13.58 -35.25
C LEU A 189 -11.08 14.15 -34.22
N PRO A 190 -12.37 13.78 -34.33
CA PRO A 190 -13.48 14.64 -33.97
C PRO A 190 -13.81 14.59 -32.48
N ILE A 191 -14.21 15.74 -31.96
CA ILE A 191 -14.83 15.91 -30.64
C ILE A 191 -16.15 15.12 -30.66
N ALA A 192 -16.14 13.91 -30.11
CA ALA A 192 -17.35 13.18 -29.78
C ALA A 192 -17.84 13.62 -28.40
N ALA A 193 -19.09 14.08 -28.36
CA ALA A 193 -19.79 14.53 -27.17
C ALA A 193 -19.75 13.48 -26.04
N ALA A 194 -19.45 13.95 -24.83
CA ALA A 194 -19.52 13.16 -23.61
C ALA A 194 -20.98 12.70 -23.34
N PRO A 195 -21.24 11.40 -23.09
CA PRO A 195 -22.53 10.98 -22.57
C PRO A 195 -22.66 11.34 -21.09
N SER A 196 -23.62 12.22 -20.81
CA SER A 196 -24.11 12.55 -19.48
C SER A 196 -24.97 11.40 -18.93
N SER A 197 -24.38 10.52 -18.12
CA SER A 197 -25.13 9.65 -17.22
C SER A 197 -24.22 8.93 -16.23
N PHE A 198 -23.94 9.60 -15.10
CA PHE A 198 -23.48 8.94 -13.88
C PHE A 198 -24.68 8.28 -13.19
N PRO A 199 -24.61 7.02 -12.74
CA PRO A 199 -25.65 6.40 -11.92
C PRO A 199 -25.65 7.00 -10.50
N PRO A 200 -26.81 7.16 -9.84
CA PRO A 200 -26.87 7.67 -8.47
C PRO A 200 -26.29 6.66 -7.47
N SER A 201 -25.47 7.16 -6.55
CA SER A 201 -24.91 6.41 -5.42
C SER A 201 -26.02 5.86 -4.50
N PRO A 202 -25.82 4.68 -3.87
CA PRO A 202 -26.81 4.10 -2.97
C PRO A 202 -26.94 4.93 -1.68
N ARG A 203 -28.18 5.24 -1.33
CA ARG A 203 -28.57 5.93 -0.08
C ARG A 203 -28.04 5.16 1.13
N LEU A 204 -27.17 5.82 1.89
CA LEU A 204 -26.79 5.41 3.23
C LEU A 204 -28.03 5.46 4.15
N LEU A 205 -28.30 4.35 4.81
CA LEU A 205 -29.28 4.26 5.89
C LEU A 205 -28.82 5.10 7.10
N PRO A 206 -29.75 5.68 7.89
CA PRO A 206 -29.39 6.57 8.99
C PRO A 206 -28.69 5.81 10.12
N THR A 207 -27.55 6.34 10.57
CA THR A 207 -26.94 5.95 11.84
C THR A 207 -27.72 6.57 12.99
N PRO A 208 -27.99 5.84 14.09
CA PRO A 208 -28.66 6.42 15.24
C PRO A 208 -27.72 7.42 15.93
N LYS A 209 -28.20 8.67 16.03
CA LYS A 209 -27.60 9.74 16.85
C LYS A 209 -27.72 9.39 18.33
N CYS A 210 -26.58 9.27 19.01
CA CYS A 210 -26.52 9.27 20.46
C CYS A 210 -26.28 10.72 20.92
N SER A 211 -27.36 11.47 21.20
CA SER A 211 -27.28 12.74 21.91
C SER A 211 -27.32 12.46 23.41
N GLY A 212 -26.32 12.95 24.13
CA GLY A 212 -26.03 12.55 25.51
C GLY A 212 -26.95 13.12 26.58
N ALA A 213 -26.87 12.51 27.76
CA ALA A 213 -26.81 13.15 29.06
C ALA A 213 -26.72 12.05 30.14
N GLY A 214 -25.74 12.17 31.02
CA GLY A 214 -25.84 11.76 32.43
C GLY A 214 -25.99 10.29 32.78
N GLN A 215 -25.10 9.85 33.67
CA GLN A 215 -25.15 8.63 34.48
C GLN A 215 -24.56 7.39 33.81
N SER A 216 -23.33 7.10 34.23
CA SER A 216 -22.79 5.75 34.33
C SER A 216 -23.74 4.89 35.16
N PRO A 217 -24.24 3.75 34.64
CA PRO A 217 -24.64 2.64 35.48
C PRO A 217 -23.42 1.72 35.62
N CYS A 218 -22.99 1.62 36.86
CA CYS A 218 -22.21 0.52 37.38
C CYS A 218 -22.72 -0.84 36.89
N MET A 219 -21.78 -1.77 36.83
CA MET A 219 -21.95 -3.18 36.60
C MET A 219 -23.14 -3.72 37.42
N SER A 220 -24.26 -4.02 36.77
CA SER A 220 -25.22 -4.98 37.28
C SER A 220 -25.80 -5.77 36.11
N SER A 221 -25.34 -7.01 36.08
CA SER A 221 -25.76 -8.11 35.24
C SER A 221 -27.21 -8.46 35.49
N THR A 222 -28.11 -7.94 34.67
CA THR A 222 -29.30 -8.70 34.26
C THR A 222 -29.13 -9.10 32.81
N TRP A 223 -28.19 -10.02 32.59
CA TRP A 223 -28.15 -10.79 31.35
C TRP A 223 -29.35 -11.71 31.38
N ARG A 224 -30.28 -11.48 30.46
CA ARG A 224 -31.43 -12.37 30.23
C ARG A 224 -30.87 -13.69 29.70
N ASP A 225 -31.07 -14.75 30.46
CA ASP A 225 -30.89 -16.12 29.98
C ASP A 225 -31.78 -16.29 28.74
N PRO A 226 -31.24 -16.61 27.55
CA PRO A 226 -32.08 -16.90 26.40
C PRO A 226 -32.92 -18.12 26.76
N SER A 227 -34.23 -17.93 26.89
CA SER A 227 -35.19 -19.03 27.05
C SER A 227 -34.90 -20.11 26.00
N GLU A 228 -34.99 -21.38 26.39
CA GLU A 228 -34.76 -22.58 25.55
C GLU A 228 -35.56 -22.62 24.23
N GLN A 229 -36.44 -21.63 23.99
CA GLN A 229 -37.37 -21.55 22.88
C GLN A 229 -36.80 -20.85 21.63
N ASP A 230 -35.58 -20.28 21.69
CA ASP A 230 -34.91 -19.60 20.55
C ASP A 230 -33.62 -20.31 20.10
N LEU A 231 -33.49 -21.61 20.36
CA LEU A 231 -32.35 -22.39 19.89
C LEU A 231 -32.53 -22.70 18.39
N PRO A 232 -31.61 -22.26 17.51
CA PRO A 232 -31.63 -22.71 16.13
C PRO A 232 -31.48 -24.24 16.09
N ASP A 233 -32.27 -24.89 15.25
CA ASP A 233 -32.30 -26.34 15.07
C ASP A 233 -30.99 -26.77 14.37
N LEU A 234 -29.94 -26.95 15.15
CA LEU A 234 -28.64 -27.41 14.67
C LEU A 234 -28.53 -28.93 14.81
N PRO A 235 -27.86 -29.61 13.85
CA PRO A 235 -27.50 -31.01 14.01
C PRO A 235 -26.75 -31.25 15.32
N GLU A 236 -26.96 -32.40 15.96
CA GLU A 236 -26.34 -32.74 17.24
C GLU A 236 -24.80 -32.62 17.22
N ASP A 237 -24.20 -32.83 16.05
CA ASP A 237 -22.75 -32.80 15.83
C ASP A 237 -22.17 -31.37 15.71
N ILE A 238 -23.00 -30.32 15.64
CA ILE A 238 -22.54 -28.94 15.40
C ILE A 238 -22.79 -28.06 16.62
N PRO A 239 -21.73 -27.60 17.33
CA PRO A 239 -21.90 -26.93 18.61
C PRO A 239 -22.44 -25.50 18.48
N THR A 240 -22.24 -24.82 17.34
CA THR A 240 -22.67 -23.43 17.12
C THR A 240 -22.98 -23.13 15.66
N VAL A 241 -23.74 -22.06 15.40
CA VAL A 241 -23.99 -21.55 14.03
C VAL A 241 -22.67 -21.28 13.29
N GLY A 242 -21.65 -20.79 14.00
CA GLY A 242 -20.32 -20.55 13.43
C GLY A 242 -19.54 -21.82 13.06
N SER A 243 -19.95 -22.99 13.53
CA SER A 243 -19.31 -24.28 13.25
C SER A 243 -19.86 -24.99 12.00
N LEU A 244 -20.93 -24.49 11.38
CA LEU A 244 -21.50 -25.05 10.14
C LEU A 244 -20.44 -25.18 9.02
N TRP A 245 -19.56 -24.19 8.92
CA TRP A 245 -18.52 -24.11 7.90
C TRP A 245 -17.17 -24.68 8.38
N HIS A 246 -17.18 -25.50 9.44
CA HIS A 246 -15.95 -26.06 10.01
C HIS A 246 -15.33 -27.12 9.10
N ALA A 247 -16.15 -28.01 8.55
CA ALA A 247 -15.71 -29.03 7.60
C ALA A 247 -15.07 -28.42 6.32
N GLU A 248 -15.53 -27.23 5.91
CA GLU A 248 -14.99 -26.48 4.77
C GLU A 248 -13.71 -25.68 5.12
N GLY A 249 -13.35 -25.57 6.39
CA GLY A 249 -12.18 -24.79 6.85
C GLY A 249 -12.34 -23.26 6.73
N THR A 250 -13.52 -22.75 6.35
CA THR A 250 -13.81 -21.33 6.19
C THR A 250 -14.38 -20.68 7.45
N CYS A 251 -14.69 -21.48 8.48
CA CYS A 251 -15.18 -20.98 9.76
C CYS A 251 -14.15 -20.11 10.52
N ARG A 252 -14.65 -19.31 11.47
CA ARG A 252 -13.83 -18.43 12.33
C ARG A 252 -13.82 -18.97 13.76
N PRO A 253 -12.67 -19.30 14.35
CA PRO A 253 -12.59 -19.84 15.71
C PRO A 253 -13.11 -18.84 16.74
N CYS A 254 -13.88 -19.31 17.70
CA CYS A 254 -14.31 -18.54 18.85
C CYS A 254 -13.13 -18.31 19.80
N PHE A 255 -12.88 -17.06 20.14
CA PHE A 255 -11.81 -16.71 21.07
C PHE A 255 -12.12 -17.14 22.52
N TYR A 256 -13.41 -17.21 22.86
CA TYR A 256 -13.87 -17.39 24.24
C TYR A 256 -14.22 -18.84 24.61
N VAL A 257 -14.27 -19.76 23.64
CA VAL A 257 -14.62 -21.17 23.90
C VAL A 257 -13.65 -21.85 24.89
N PHE A 258 -12.35 -21.53 24.78
CA PHE A 258 -11.30 -22.03 25.68
C PHE A 258 -10.95 -21.04 26.81
N SER A 259 -11.76 -20.00 27.01
CA SER A 259 -11.54 -19.05 28.11
C SER A 259 -12.06 -19.62 29.44
N LYS A 260 -11.55 -19.12 30.58
CA LYS A 260 -11.98 -19.60 31.92
C LYS A 260 -13.48 -19.42 32.17
N SER A 261 -14.11 -18.43 31.54
CA SER A 261 -15.54 -18.15 31.64
C SER A 261 -16.38 -18.84 30.55
N GLY A 262 -15.75 -19.53 29.59
CA GLY A 262 -16.42 -20.07 28.42
C GLY A 262 -17.02 -19.00 27.49
N CYS A 263 -17.63 -19.46 26.39
CA CYS A 263 -18.36 -18.57 25.49
C CYS A 263 -19.78 -18.31 26.01
N HIS A 264 -20.12 -17.05 26.27
CA HIS A 264 -21.44 -16.66 26.78
C HIS A 264 -22.59 -16.84 25.79
N PHE A 265 -22.30 -16.97 24.49
CA PHE A 265 -23.32 -17.11 23.44
C PHE A 265 -23.78 -18.56 23.21
N GLY A 266 -23.15 -19.55 23.85
CA GLY A 266 -23.53 -20.97 23.70
C GLY A 266 -23.70 -21.39 22.23
N ARG A 267 -24.80 -22.08 21.92
CA ARG A 267 -25.18 -22.53 20.56
C ARG A 267 -25.46 -21.39 19.57
N SER A 268 -25.86 -20.22 20.06
CA SER A 268 -26.10 -19.02 19.23
C SER A 268 -24.82 -18.31 18.78
N CYS A 269 -23.64 -18.79 19.22
CA CYS A 269 -22.37 -18.16 18.88
C CYS A 269 -22.13 -18.19 17.37
N LYS A 270 -21.83 -17.02 16.78
CA LYS A 270 -21.49 -16.88 15.36
C LYS A 270 -20.06 -17.34 15.04
N TYR A 271 -19.33 -17.83 16.03
CA TYR A 271 -17.96 -18.31 15.91
C TYR A 271 -17.89 -19.81 16.22
N CYS A 272 -16.93 -20.48 15.58
CA CYS A 272 -16.74 -21.92 15.69
C CYS A 272 -16.22 -22.32 17.07
N HIS A 273 -16.87 -23.29 17.72
CA HIS A 273 -16.43 -23.86 19.00
C HIS A 273 -15.64 -25.17 18.83
N MET A 274 -15.44 -25.65 17.61
CA MET A 274 -14.66 -26.87 17.35
C MET A 274 -13.16 -26.64 17.51
N ASP A 275 -12.41 -27.73 17.61
CA ASP A 275 -10.97 -27.69 17.76
C ASP A 275 -10.30 -27.08 16.53
N HIS A 276 -9.50 -26.05 16.79
CA HIS A 276 -8.70 -25.40 15.77
C HIS A 276 -7.23 -25.51 16.13
N ALA A 277 -6.41 -25.89 15.15
CA ALA A 277 -4.97 -25.80 15.29
C ALA A 277 -4.59 -24.34 15.62
N LYS A 278 -4.05 -24.11 16.82
CA LYS A 278 -3.56 -22.79 17.22
C LYS A 278 -2.49 -22.41 16.21
N ARG A 279 -2.79 -21.45 15.33
CA ARG A 279 -1.78 -20.78 14.51
C ARG A 279 -0.84 -20.11 15.49
N LYS A 280 0.30 -20.75 15.78
CA LYS A 280 1.38 -20.13 16.55
C LYS A 280 1.75 -18.89 15.74
N LYS A 281 1.36 -17.71 16.22
CA LYS A 281 1.85 -16.46 15.65
C LYS A 281 3.35 -16.51 15.84
N GLU A 282 4.07 -16.71 14.75
CA GLU A 282 5.52 -16.75 14.78
C GLU A 282 5.99 -15.40 15.31
N ARG A 283 6.56 -15.45 16.52
CA ARG A 283 7.03 -14.26 17.18
C ARG A 283 8.43 -13.99 16.66
N PRO A 284 8.74 -12.78 16.18
CA PRO A 284 10.09 -12.46 15.73
C PRO A 284 11.13 -12.76 16.83
N PRO A 285 12.33 -13.22 16.46
CA PRO A 285 13.40 -13.49 17.41
C PRO A 285 13.74 -12.24 18.23
N LYS A 286 14.36 -12.43 19.41
CA LYS A 286 14.60 -11.35 20.39
C LYS A 286 15.34 -10.15 19.77
N MET A 287 16.39 -10.41 18.98
CA MET A 287 17.18 -9.37 18.30
C MET A 287 16.31 -8.49 17.41
N VAL A 288 15.50 -9.09 16.54
CA VAL A 288 14.60 -8.35 15.63
C VAL A 288 13.60 -7.50 16.42
N ARG A 289 13.12 -8.00 17.57
CA ARG A 289 12.20 -7.22 18.43
C ARG A 289 12.88 -6.03 19.09
N GLU A 290 14.15 -6.14 19.45
CA GLU A 290 14.93 -5.05 20.04
C GLU A 290 15.25 -3.98 19.00
N GLU A 291 15.69 -4.39 17.82
CA GLU A 291 15.91 -3.50 16.67
C GLU A 291 14.63 -2.76 16.28
N CYS A 292 13.50 -3.47 16.11
CA CYS A 292 12.22 -2.85 15.81
C CYS A 292 11.75 -1.87 16.90
N LYS A 293 12.09 -2.12 18.17
CA LYS A 293 11.80 -1.19 19.26
C LYS A 293 12.68 0.06 19.19
N GLN A 294 13.96 -0.08 18.89
CA GLN A 294 14.88 1.05 18.72
C GLN A 294 14.43 1.96 17.59
N ILE A 295 14.07 1.38 16.43
CA ILE A 295 13.52 2.11 15.28
C ILE A 295 12.24 2.85 15.68
N ALA A 296 11.31 2.17 16.37
CA ALA A 296 10.08 2.81 16.82
C ALA A 296 10.35 3.97 17.81
N GLN A 297 11.33 3.85 18.70
CA GLN A 297 11.71 4.92 19.62
C GLN A 297 12.31 6.13 18.90
N GLU A 298 13.17 5.90 17.90
CA GLU A 298 13.79 6.95 17.10
C GLU A 298 12.74 7.74 16.30
N VAL A 299 11.85 7.02 15.62
CA VAL A 299 10.72 7.62 14.89
C VAL A 299 9.84 8.43 15.84
N PHE A 300 9.46 7.87 16.98
CA PHE A 300 8.65 8.57 17.97
C PHE A 300 9.33 9.85 18.49
N ARG A 301 10.64 9.79 18.79
CA ARG A 301 11.44 10.94 19.24
C ARG A 301 11.50 12.03 18.17
N ASN A 302 11.74 11.65 16.92
CA ASN A 302 11.85 12.59 15.81
C ASN A 302 10.51 13.23 15.46
N GLU A 303 9.41 12.47 15.51
CA GLU A 303 8.04 13.00 15.37
C GLU A 303 7.70 14.01 16.48
N SER A 304 8.13 13.74 17.71
CA SER A 304 7.95 14.65 18.85
C SER A 304 8.78 15.93 18.71
N ALA A 305 9.97 15.84 18.11
CA ALA A 305 10.87 16.98 17.88
C ALA A 305 10.50 17.82 16.64
N GLN A 306 9.86 17.20 15.63
CA GLN A 306 9.51 17.83 14.36
C GLN A 306 8.05 18.31 14.25
N ALA A 307 7.25 18.21 15.32
CA ALA A 307 5.96 18.88 15.41
C ALA A 307 6.03 20.43 15.32
N ALA A 308 7.24 20.99 15.20
CA ALA A 308 7.52 22.40 14.91
C ALA A 308 7.92 22.71 13.44
N ALA A 309 8.06 21.70 12.56
CA ALA A 309 8.41 21.89 11.14
C ALA A 309 7.76 20.81 10.26
N SER A 310 6.60 21.15 9.67
CA SER A 310 5.82 20.27 8.81
C SER A 310 6.31 20.35 7.36
N GLU A 311 7.06 19.34 6.89
CA GLU A 311 7.10 18.87 5.48
C GLU A 311 8.00 17.62 5.30
N ASP A 312 8.95 17.33 6.22
CA ASP A 312 9.95 16.25 6.05
C ASP A 312 9.62 14.89 6.73
N VAL A 313 8.49 14.77 7.44
CA VAL A 313 8.17 13.58 8.28
C VAL A 313 7.85 12.33 7.43
N GLU A 314 7.28 12.53 6.25
CA GLU A 314 6.86 11.44 5.35
C GLU A 314 8.07 10.74 4.71
N ASP A 315 9.13 11.50 4.40
CA ASP A 315 10.35 11.02 3.75
C ASP A 315 11.24 10.20 4.70
N LEU A 316 11.30 10.60 5.99
CA LEU A 316 12.02 9.84 7.02
C LEU A 316 11.31 8.52 7.39
N ARG A 317 9.97 8.51 7.36
CA ARG A 317 9.17 7.27 7.46
C ARG A 317 9.42 6.35 6.27
N HIS A 318 9.58 6.90 5.07
CA HIS A 318 9.94 6.11 3.89
C HIS A 318 11.35 5.51 3.99
N ARG A 319 12.32 6.25 4.54
CA ARG A 319 13.71 5.79 4.74
C ARG A 319 13.85 4.69 5.79
N THR A 320 13.02 4.72 6.84
CA THR A 320 12.95 3.65 7.87
C THR A 320 12.17 2.42 7.41
N GLN A 321 11.24 2.57 6.45
CA GLN A 321 10.56 1.44 5.80
C GLN A 321 11.49 0.55 4.94
N LEU A 322 12.66 1.07 4.54
CA LEU A 322 13.68 0.38 3.75
C LEU A 322 14.65 -0.45 4.61
N SER A 323 14.78 -0.19 5.92
CA SER A 323 15.71 -0.94 6.80
C SER A 323 15.12 -2.24 7.38
N SER A 324 13.79 -2.41 7.35
CA SER A 324 13.13 -3.64 7.85
C SER A 324 12.65 -4.51 6.68
N SER A 325 13.54 -5.35 6.18
CA SER A 325 13.36 -6.19 4.98
C SER A 325 12.24 -7.24 5.04
N SER A 326 11.55 -7.42 6.19
CA SER A 326 10.47 -8.40 6.35
C SER A 326 9.11 -7.77 6.70
N ARG A 327 8.04 -8.21 6.02
CA ARG A 327 6.63 -7.89 6.33
C ARG A 327 6.30 -8.10 7.82
N MET A 328 6.97 -9.05 8.50
CA MET A 328 6.76 -9.31 9.95
C MET A 328 7.37 -8.22 10.84
N SER A 329 8.57 -7.72 10.51
CA SER A 329 9.25 -6.65 11.25
C SER A 329 8.45 -5.35 11.18
N LYS A 330 7.91 -5.01 10.00
CA LYS A 330 7.04 -3.84 9.79
C LYS A 330 5.77 -3.87 10.66
N LYS A 331 5.07 -5.00 10.69
CA LYS A 331 3.89 -5.16 11.55
C LYS A 331 4.21 -4.98 13.04
N TYR A 332 5.41 -5.40 13.46
CA TYR A 332 5.86 -5.27 14.83
C TYR A 332 6.28 -3.83 15.17
N THR A 333 7.06 -3.15 14.34
CA THR A 333 7.42 -1.73 14.51
C THR A 333 6.16 -0.86 14.63
N ASP A 334 5.20 -1.04 13.74
CA ASP A 334 3.95 -0.27 13.73
C ASP A 334 3.08 -0.54 14.97
N ALA A 335 3.10 -1.78 15.47
CA ALA A 335 2.39 -2.12 16.71
C ALA A 335 3.02 -1.42 17.93
N VAL A 336 4.34 -1.32 17.97
CA VAL A 336 5.09 -0.63 19.03
C VAL A 336 4.87 0.88 18.95
N LEU A 337 5.00 1.48 17.76
CA LEU A 337 4.72 2.92 17.53
C LEU A 337 3.32 3.30 17.98
N ARG A 338 2.30 2.52 17.56
CA ARG A 338 0.91 2.77 17.99
C ARG A 338 0.72 2.63 19.51
N ALA A 339 1.48 1.75 20.16
CA ALA A 339 1.42 1.63 21.62
C ALA A 339 2.05 2.85 22.32
N MET A 340 3.17 3.36 21.80
CA MET A 340 3.83 4.57 22.30
C MET A 340 2.92 5.80 22.15
N ASN A 341 2.36 6.03 20.96
CA ASN A 341 1.45 7.16 20.71
C ASN A 341 0.21 7.13 21.62
N ARG A 342 -0.35 5.93 21.88
CA ARG A 342 -1.47 5.78 22.83
C ARG A 342 -1.07 6.16 24.27
N GLN A 343 0.15 5.83 24.70
CA GLN A 343 0.61 6.18 26.05
C GLN A 343 0.81 7.69 26.23
N SER A 344 1.32 8.37 25.19
CA SER A 344 1.49 9.83 25.21
C SER A 344 0.15 10.57 25.33
N GLN A 345 -0.87 10.16 24.57
CA GLN A 345 -2.20 10.79 24.62
C GLN A 345 -2.91 10.63 25.98
N VAL A 346 -2.66 9.52 26.69
CA VAL A 346 -3.20 9.30 28.04
C VAL A 346 -2.48 10.15 29.08
N GLY A 347 -1.21 10.47 28.86
CA GLY A 347 -0.43 11.40 29.68
C GLY A 347 -1.00 12.82 29.66
N ASP A 348 -1.34 13.33 28.48
CA ASP A 348 -1.86 14.71 28.31
C ASP A 348 -3.28 14.91 28.86
N ALA A 349 -4.14 13.89 28.77
CA ALA A 349 -5.48 13.94 29.36
C ALA A 349 -5.46 13.96 30.90
N SER A 350 -4.43 13.37 31.51
CA SER A 350 -4.28 13.28 32.96
C SER A 350 -3.67 14.55 33.57
N SER A 351 -2.88 15.31 32.82
CA SER A 351 -2.28 16.59 33.23
C SER A 351 -3.20 17.79 32.99
N SER A 352 -4.10 17.74 31.98
CA SER A 352 -5.07 18.82 31.74
C SER A 352 -6.17 18.90 32.83
N SER A 353 -6.42 17.81 33.55
CA SER A 353 -7.44 17.74 34.61
C SER A 353 -7.01 18.32 35.97
N ARG A 354 -5.78 18.83 36.09
CA ARG A 354 -5.20 19.27 37.38
C ARG A 354 -4.99 20.79 37.49
N LEU A 355 -5.46 21.58 36.53
CA LEU A 355 -5.35 23.05 36.51
C LEU A 355 -6.68 23.80 36.74
N HIS A 356 -7.74 23.09 37.11
CA HIS A 356 -8.97 23.71 37.62
C HIS A 356 -9.27 23.16 39.00
N LEU A 357 -8.67 23.77 40.03
CA LEU A 357 -9.14 23.76 41.42
C LEU A 357 -8.60 25.00 42.13
#